data_AF-B3EAV0-F1
#
_entry.id   AF-B3EAV0-F1
#
_cell.length_a   1.000
_cell.length_b   1.000
_cell.length_c   1.000
_cell.angle_alpha   90.00
_cell.angle_beta   90.00
_cell.angle_gamma   90.00
#
_symmetry.space_group_name_H-M   'P 1'
#
loop_
_entity.id
_entity.type
_entity.pdbx_description
1 polymer ?
#
loop_
_entity_poly.entity_id
_entity_poly.type
_entity_poly.pdbx_seq_one_letter_code
_entity_poly.pdbx_strand_id
1 'polypeptide(L)'
;MMDSTLTIAPDLLVQDKQAEQLGSRAKLSAHQLTDAERKKLKKISQDFEALFTGMMLKSMRATVPEDKLTGGGKAEETYRYMLDQEYAAAAAKRGGTNSIASMVEKELLKRYAVPAQKKGGGTAGEEQ
;
A
#
# COMPACT_ATOMS: atom_id res chain seq x y z
N MET A 1 2.03 71.73 0.47
CA MET A 1 1.15 71.18 1.52
C MET A 1 0.32 70.11 0.81
N MET A 2 0.77 68.85 0.78
CA MET A 2 0.45 67.79 1.78
C MET A 2 -1.09 67.70 1.94
N ASP A 3 -1.78 66.64 1.55
CA ASP A 3 -1.66 65.33 2.19
C ASP A 3 -2.07 64.12 1.33
N SER A 4 -1.30 63.07 1.54
CA SER A 4 -1.55 61.67 1.22
C SER A 4 -2.87 61.16 1.80
N THR A 5 -3.56 60.26 1.10
CA THR A 5 -4.12 59.03 1.68
C THR A 5 -4.60 58.13 0.54
N LEU A 6 -3.64 57.40 -0.02
CA LEU A 6 -3.88 56.11 -0.65
C LEU A 6 -4.70 55.28 0.35
N THR A 7 -5.99 55.06 0.08
CA THR A 7 -6.83 54.12 0.85
C THR A 7 -6.30 52.73 0.58
N ILE A 8 -5.32 52.35 1.39
CA ILE A 8 -4.71 51.03 1.43
C ILE A 8 -5.80 50.05 1.85
N ALA A 9 -6.08 49.10 0.97
CA ALA A 9 -7.04 48.02 1.16
C ALA A 9 -6.78 47.29 2.51
N PRO A 10 -7.78 47.14 3.38
CA PRO A 10 -7.66 46.26 4.56
C PRO A 10 -7.79 44.78 4.18
N ASP A 11 -8.06 44.45 2.91
CA ASP A 11 -8.47 43.11 2.49
C ASP A 11 -7.30 42.15 2.17
N LEU A 12 -6.08 42.68 1.96
CA LEU A 12 -4.91 41.84 1.61
C LEU A 12 -4.35 41.07 2.83
N LEU A 13 -4.50 41.62 4.04
CA LEU A 13 -3.99 41.00 5.29
C LEU A 13 -4.87 39.87 5.82
N VAL A 14 -6.11 39.75 5.32
CA VAL A 14 -7.03 38.67 5.69
C VAL A 14 -6.85 37.47 4.77
N GLN A 15 -6.44 37.70 3.52
CA GLN A 15 -6.24 36.66 2.51
C GLN A 15 -5.03 35.76 2.80
N ASP A 16 -3.92 36.33 3.29
CA ASP A 16 -2.72 35.56 3.67
C ASP A 16 -2.98 34.65 4.88
N LYS A 17 -3.76 35.12 5.86
CA LYS A 17 -4.15 34.33 7.03
C LYS A 17 -5.12 33.20 6.67
N GLN A 18 -6.01 33.41 5.69
CA GLN A 18 -6.88 32.35 5.17
C GLN A 18 -6.09 31.30 4.39
N ALA A 19 -5.11 31.68 3.58
CA ALA A 19 -4.23 30.73 2.86
C ALA A 19 -3.41 29.85 3.82
N GLU A 20 -2.87 30.44 4.89
CA GLU A 20 -2.18 29.71 5.97
C GLU A 20 -3.12 28.77 6.74
N GLN A 21 -4.35 29.20 7.03
CA GLN A 21 -5.37 28.38 7.71
C GLN A 21 -5.87 27.21 6.85
N LEU A 22 -5.98 27.39 5.53
CA LEU A 22 -6.33 26.32 4.59
C LEU A 22 -5.20 25.28 4.47
N GLY A 23 -3.93 25.72 4.46
CA GLY A 23 -2.76 24.83 4.50
C GLY A 23 -2.64 24.07 5.83
N SER A 24 -3.02 24.71 6.93
CA SER A 24 -3.05 24.10 8.27
C SER A 24 -4.17 23.05 8.41
N ARG A 25 -5.36 23.31 7.85
CA ARG A 25 -6.48 22.36 7.82
C ARG A 25 -6.21 21.16 6.91
N ALA A 26 -5.53 21.37 5.78
CA ALA A 26 -5.13 20.27 4.89
C ALA A 26 -4.13 19.31 5.58
N LYS A 27 -3.22 19.84 6.40
CA LYS A 27 -2.28 19.03 7.21
C LYS A 27 -2.95 18.23 8.33
N LEU A 28 -4.14 18.63 8.79
CA LEU A 28 -4.89 17.97 9.86
C LEU A 28 -5.81 16.85 9.36
N SER A 29 -6.02 16.71 8.04
CA SER A 29 -6.92 15.72 7.42
C SER A 29 -6.19 14.51 6.83
N ALA A 30 -4.87 14.47 6.86
CA ALA A 30 -4.12 13.29 6.44
C ALA A 30 -4.18 12.26 7.57
N HIS A 31 -5.04 11.26 7.46
CA HIS A 31 -4.92 10.04 8.29
C HIS A 31 -3.59 9.38 7.93
N GLN A 32 -2.52 9.81 8.60
CA GLN A 32 -1.21 9.22 8.44
C GLN A 32 -1.30 7.85 9.09
N LEU A 33 -1.25 6.81 8.26
CA LEU A 33 -1.17 5.43 8.72
C LEU A 33 -0.07 5.34 9.79
N THR A 34 -0.44 4.80 10.94
CA THR A 34 0.48 4.42 12.00
C THR A 34 1.33 3.24 11.54
N ASP A 35 2.46 3.01 12.19
CA ASP A 35 3.31 1.85 11.87
C ASP A 35 2.62 0.53 12.22
N ALA A 36 1.72 0.54 13.20
CA ALA A 36 0.86 -0.60 13.52
C ALA A 36 -0.10 -0.95 12.36
N GLU A 37 -0.73 0.06 11.75
CA GLU A 37 -1.58 -0.13 10.58
C GLU A 37 -0.79 -0.63 9.38
N ARG A 38 0.39 -0.04 9.10
CA ARG A 38 1.28 -0.54 8.04
C ARG A 38 1.66 -2.00 8.23
N LYS A 39 2.04 -2.40 9.45
CA LYS A 39 2.37 -3.79 9.78
C LYS A 39 1.16 -4.72 9.58
N LYS A 40 -0.04 -4.25 9.91
CA LYS A 40 -1.28 -5.01 9.70
C LYS A 40 -1.59 -5.18 8.21
N LEU A 41 -1.46 -4.13 7.42
CA LEU A 41 -1.64 -4.18 5.96
C LEU A 41 -0.65 -5.16 5.30
N LYS A 42 0.61 -5.13 5.73
CA LYS A 42 1.63 -6.08 5.29
C LYS A 42 1.23 -7.53 5.60
N LYS A 43 0.82 -7.79 6.85
CA LYS A 43 0.38 -9.13 7.28
C LYS A 43 -0.80 -9.63 6.45
N ILE A 44 -1.84 -8.81 6.28
CA ILE A 44 -3.02 -9.16 5.47
C ILE A 44 -2.61 -9.48 4.03
N SER A 45 -1.68 -8.72 3.46
CA SER A 45 -1.22 -8.92 2.10
C SER A 45 -0.42 -10.24 1.96
N GLN A 46 0.40 -10.59 2.96
CA GLN A 46 1.09 -11.87 3.02
C GLN A 46 0.11 -13.04 3.16
N ASP A 47 -0.90 -12.91 4.04
CA ASP A 47 -1.92 -13.95 4.22
C ASP A 47 -2.72 -14.17 2.92
N PHE A 48 -2.98 -13.10 2.15
CA PHE A 48 -3.59 -13.20 0.83
C PHE A 48 -2.71 -13.95 -0.18
N GLU A 49 -1.40 -13.65 -0.23
CA GLU A 49 -0.46 -14.36 -1.10
C GLU A 49 -0.36 -15.85 -0.75
N ALA A 50 -0.42 -16.21 0.53
CA ALA A 50 -0.46 -17.61 0.96
C ALA A 50 -1.71 -18.32 0.40
N LEU A 51 -2.89 -17.74 0.56
CA LEU A 51 -4.14 -18.30 0.02
C LEU A 51 -4.07 -18.46 -1.50
N PHE A 52 -3.60 -17.44 -2.21
CA PHE A 52 -3.46 -17.48 -3.66
C PHE A 52 -2.48 -18.57 -4.12
N THR A 53 -1.32 -18.67 -3.46
CA THR A 53 -0.32 -19.71 -3.75
C THR A 53 -0.90 -21.10 -3.52
N GLY A 54 -1.65 -21.29 -2.43
CA GLY A 54 -2.36 -22.55 -2.16
C GLY A 54 -3.36 -22.92 -3.26
N MET A 55 -4.14 -21.95 -3.76
CA MET A 55 -5.06 -22.16 -4.88
C MET A 55 -4.32 -22.53 -6.18
N MET A 56 -3.18 -21.88 -6.45
CA MET A 56 -2.33 -22.19 -7.60
C MET A 56 -1.79 -23.62 -7.51
N LEU A 57 -1.19 -24.00 -6.38
CA LEU A 57 -0.64 -25.35 -6.16
C LEU A 57 -1.72 -26.42 -6.32
N LYS A 58 -2.91 -26.19 -5.73
CA LYS A 58 -4.06 -27.07 -5.88
C LYS A 58 -4.48 -27.21 -7.35
N SER A 59 -4.53 -26.10 -8.09
CA SER A 59 -4.90 -26.10 -9.51
C SER A 59 -3.87 -26.83 -10.37
N MET A 60 -2.57 -26.64 -10.11
CA MET A 60 -1.50 -27.37 -10.79
C MET A 60 -1.63 -28.87 -10.55
N ARG A 61 -1.85 -29.32 -9.31
CA ARG A 61 -2.03 -30.75 -9.01
C ARG A 61 -3.28 -31.34 -9.66
N ALA A 62 -4.37 -30.58 -9.76
CA ALA A 62 -5.59 -31.04 -10.43
C ALA A 62 -5.38 -31.33 -11.94
N THR A 63 -4.31 -30.80 -12.55
CA THR A 63 -3.94 -31.12 -13.94
C THR A 63 -3.13 -32.42 -14.09
N VAL A 64 -2.60 -32.96 -12.98
CA VAL A 64 -1.85 -34.22 -12.98
C VAL A 64 -2.85 -35.36 -12.80
N PRO A 65 -2.97 -36.29 -13.76
CA PRO A 65 -3.87 -37.43 -13.62
C PRO A 65 -3.44 -38.30 -12.43
N GLU A 66 -4.40 -38.64 -11.58
CA GLU A 66 -4.16 -39.50 -10.42
C GLU A 66 -3.84 -40.94 -10.90
N ASP A 67 -2.66 -41.44 -10.57
CA ASP A 67 -2.25 -42.82 -10.90
C ASP A 67 -2.88 -43.81 -9.92
N LYS A 68 -4.04 -44.34 -10.32
CA LYS A 68 -4.84 -45.29 -9.53
C LYS A 68 -4.11 -46.58 -9.15
N LEU A 69 -2.94 -46.85 -9.73
CA LEU A 69 -2.18 -48.07 -9.50
C LEU A 69 -1.14 -47.95 -8.38
N THR A 70 -0.61 -46.75 -8.13
CA THR A 70 0.50 -46.54 -7.17
C THR A 70 0.32 -45.36 -6.21
N GLY A 71 -0.70 -44.51 -6.40
CA GLY A 71 -0.93 -43.32 -5.58
C GLY A 71 -2.41 -42.98 -5.46
N GLY A 72 -2.76 -42.24 -4.40
CA GLY A 72 -4.14 -41.84 -4.14
C GLY A 72 -4.73 -42.52 -2.91
N GLY A 73 -5.11 -41.68 -1.94
CA GLY A 73 -5.82 -42.08 -0.74
C GLY A 73 -6.12 -40.88 0.15
N LYS A 74 -7.11 -41.01 1.05
CA LYS A 74 -7.52 -39.90 1.94
C LYS A 74 -6.38 -39.37 2.82
N ALA A 75 -5.51 -40.28 3.26
CA ALA A 75 -4.32 -39.92 4.02
C ALA A 75 -3.36 -39.07 3.18
N GLU A 76 -3.07 -39.48 1.94
CA GLU A 76 -2.19 -38.74 1.03
C GLU A 76 -2.76 -37.36 0.70
N GLU A 77 -4.06 -37.25 0.42
CA GLU A 77 -4.73 -35.95 0.21
C GLU A 77 -4.53 -35.02 1.41
N THR A 78 -4.66 -35.56 2.63
CA THR A 78 -4.51 -34.79 3.86
C THR A 78 -3.07 -34.31 4.04
N TYR A 79 -2.08 -35.18 3.83
CA TYR A 79 -0.67 -34.81 3.89
C TYR A 79 -0.30 -33.81 2.79
N ARG A 80 -0.80 -33.99 1.55
CA ARG A 80 -0.61 -33.04 0.45
C ARG A 80 -1.19 -31.68 0.79
N TYR A 81 -2.39 -31.63 1.38
CA TYR A 81 -2.99 -30.38 1.82
C TYR A 81 -2.12 -29.67 2.86
N MET A 82 -1.65 -30.39 3.89
CA MET A 82 -0.76 -29.81 4.91
C MET A 82 0.56 -29.32 4.31
N LEU A 83 1.14 -30.08 3.38
CA LEU A 83 2.36 -29.69 2.67
C LEU A 83 2.15 -28.42 1.84
N ASP A 84 1.03 -28.33 1.11
CA ASP A 84 0.69 -27.16 0.30
C ASP A 84 0.47 -25.91 1.18
N GLN A 85 -0.08 -26.07 2.39
CA GLN A 85 -0.18 -24.97 3.37
C GLN A 85 1.20 -24.48 3.82
N GLU A 86 2.14 -25.38 4.11
CA GLU A 86 3.50 -25.00 4.50
C GLU A 86 4.24 -24.30 3.35
N TYR A 87 4.09 -24.78 2.11
CA TYR A 87 4.66 -24.11 0.94
C TYR A 87 4.06 -22.72 0.71
N ALA A 88 2.75 -22.58 0.84
CA ALA A 88 2.08 -21.29 0.74
C ALA A 88 2.57 -20.32 1.82
N ALA A 89 2.67 -20.77 3.08
CA ALA A 89 3.16 -19.96 4.20
C ALA A 89 4.63 -19.58 4.02
N ALA A 90 5.48 -20.51 3.58
CA ALA A 90 6.88 -20.26 3.30
C ALA A 90 7.06 -19.27 2.14
N ALA A 91 6.26 -19.38 1.08
CA ALA A 91 6.28 -18.45 -0.05
C ALA A 91 5.89 -17.02 0.37
N ALA A 92 4.80 -16.88 1.12
CA ALA A 92 4.33 -15.59 1.64
C ALA A 92 5.31 -14.95 2.65
N LYS A 93 5.96 -15.77 3.48
CA LYS A 93 6.96 -15.30 4.46
C LYS A 93 8.25 -14.87 3.79
N ARG A 94 8.72 -15.62 2.78
CA ARG A 94 9.93 -15.27 2.01
C ARG A 94 9.71 -13.94 1.31
N GLY A 95 8.59 -13.80 0.61
CA GLY A 95 8.17 -12.57 -0.05
C GLY A 95 9.22 -11.97 -0.99
N GLY A 96 8.87 -10.88 -1.66
CA GLY A 96 9.79 -10.16 -2.52
C GLY A 96 9.16 -8.89 -3.04
N THR A 97 9.97 -7.99 -3.60
CA THR A 97 9.49 -6.71 -4.11
C THR A 97 8.44 -6.87 -5.23
N ASN A 98 8.46 -8.00 -5.92
CA ASN A 98 7.54 -8.36 -7.01
C ASN A 98 6.51 -9.44 -6.61
N SER A 99 6.33 -9.70 -5.32
CA SER A 99 5.36 -10.69 -4.85
C SER A 99 3.94 -10.16 -4.96
N ILE A 100 2.94 -11.05 -4.96
CA ILE A 100 1.55 -10.60 -5.02
C ILE A 100 1.19 -9.82 -3.75
N ALA A 101 1.75 -10.19 -2.61
CA ALA A 101 1.58 -9.45 -1.37
C ALA A 101 2.07 -8.00 -1.50
N SER A 102 3.21 -7.74 -2.14
CA SER A 102 3.72 -6.37 -2.29
C SER A 102 2.81 -5.50 -3.18
N MET A 103 2.24 -6.09 -4.22
CA MET A 103 1.29 -5.41 -5.11
C MET A 103 -0.01 -5.07 -4.39
N VAL A 104 -0.56 -6.03 -3.64
CA VAL A 104 -1.77 -5.84 -2.83
C VAL A 104 -1.51 -4.81 -1.72
N GLU A 105 -0.39 -4.91 -1.01
CA GLU A 105 0.00 -3.95 0.02
C GLU A 105 0.09 -2.54 -0.55
N LYS A 106 0.72 -2.36 -1.71
CA LYS A 106 0.84 -1.07 -2.38
C LYS A 106 -0.52 -0.49 -2.76
N GLU A 107 -1.44 -1.32 -3.26
CA GLU A 107 -2.78 -0.87 -3.62
C GLU A 107 -3.61 -0.52 -2.38
N LEU A 108 -3.51 -1.32 -1.30
CA LEU A 108 -4.13 -1.00 -0.02
C LEU A 108 -3.57 0.30 0.53
N LEU A 109 -2.24 0.46 0.55
CA LEU A 109 -1.59 1.71 0.98
C LEU A 109 -2.04 2.90 0.14
N LYS A 110 -2.19 2.76 -1.18
CA LYS A 110 -2.70 3.86 -2.02
C LYS A 110 -4.14 4.28 -1.68
N ARG A 111 -4.98 3.33 -1.26
CA ARG A 111 -6.38 3.58 -0.89
C ARG A 111 -6.53 4.13 0.53
N TYR A 112 -5.70 3.67 1.46
CA TYR A 112 -5.77 4.06 2.88
C TYR A 112 -4.80 5.20 3.24
N ALA A 113 -3.72 5.38 2.50
CA ALA A 113 -2.84 6.55 2.56
C ALA A 113 -3.29 7.55 1.50
N VAL A 114 -4.11 8.52 1.91
CA VAL A 114 -4.37 9.71 1.10
C VAL A 114 -3.02 10.35 0.70
N PRO A 115 -2.81 10.71 -0.58
CA PRO A 115 -1.48 10.90 -1.12
C PRO A 115 -0.79 12.18 -0.62
N ALA A 116 0.34 12.01 0.07
CA ALA A 116 1.38 13.02 0.10
C ALA A 116 2.11 12.99 -1.25
N GLN A 117 1.68 13.85 -2.18
CA GLN A 117 2.46 14.18 -3.38
C GLN A 117 2.65 15.70 -3.45
N LYS A 118 3.88 16.15 -3.16
CA LYS A 118 4.70 16.81 -4.19
C LYS A 118 6.17 16.74 -3.79
N LYS A 119 6.92 15.89 -4.49
CA LYS A 119 8.36 16.05 -4.67
C LYS A 119 8.50 17.18 -5.68
N GLY A 120 8.89 18.37 -5.22
CA GLY A 120 9.30 19.46 -6.11
C GLY A 120 10.65 19.12 -6.72
N GLY A 121 10.64 18.84 -8.02
CA GLY A 121 11.85 18.80 -8.86
C GLY A 121 12.44 20.21 -9.02
N GLY A 122 13.73 20.22 -9.33
CA GLY A 122 14.61 21.38 -9.18
C GLY A 122 14.46 22.51 -10.18
N THR A 123 15.09 23.61 -9.81
CA THR A 123 15.70 24.59 -10.70
C THR A 123 17.03 24.98 -10.05
N ALA A 124 18.12 24.36 -10.51
CA ALA A 124 19.43 25.01 -10.53
C ALA A 124 19.42 25.96 -11.74
N GLY A 125 19.85 27.21 -11.54
CA GLY A 125 19.97 28.21 -12.59
C GLY A 125 20.15 29.62 -12.04
N GLU A 126 21.42 30.06 -11.99
CA GLU A 126 21.96 31.43 -12.14
C GLU A 126 21.58 32.48 -11.07
N GLU A 127 22.50 32.82 -10.16
CA GLU A 127 23.62 33.79 -10.33
C GLU A 127 23.12 35.25 -10.42
N GLN A 128 23.36 35.98 -9.32
CA GLN A 128 23.74 37.39 -9.32
C GLN A 128 25.06 37.51 -8.57
#